data_AF-A0A2G2ZIT8-F1
#
_entry.id   AF-A0A2G2ZIT8-F1
#
_cell.length_a   1.000
_cell.length_b   1.000
_cell.length_c   1.000
_cell.angle_alpha   90.00
_cell.angle_beta   90.00
_cell.angle_gamma   90.00
#
_symmetry.space_group_name_H-M   'P 1'
#
loop_
_entity.id
_entity.type
_entity.pdbx_description
1 polymer ?
#
loop_
_entity_poly.entity_id
_entity_poly.type
_entity_poly.pdbx_seq_one_letter_code
_entity_poly.pdbx_strand_id
1 'polypeptide(L)'
;MPIAHNSDFGRVREYQNKLEAYVGSNKSKYIIEEALYVVSMGTNDFIENYYSSTSPRELQYMIEQFQGFIIDLAEDFIKQIYQLGARKILFTGLPPMGCFPLERAVDYANRVGSYRFKSKMAKTIELVNAKAFKHMQNIAPYKQLKPYGDSTNPGYNVTHNSVKKIE
;
A
#
# COMPACT_ATOMS: atom_id res chain seq x y z
N MET A 1 -3.88 3.87 16.73
CA MET A 1 -2.50 4.33 16.43
C MET A 1 -2.47 4.94 15.02
N PRO A 2 -1.71 6.01 14.74
CA PRO A 2 -1.93 6.83 13.54
C PRO A 2 -1.73 6.03 12.25
N ILE A 3 -2.64 6.29 11.32
CA ILE A 3 -2.69 5.78 9.94
C ILE A 3 -1.69 6.65 9.17
N ALA A 4 -0.56 6.06 8.74
CA ALA A 4 0.49 6.65 7.90
C ALA A 4 0.57 8.20 7.92
N HIS A 5 1.26 8.79 8.90
CA HIS A 5 1.51 10.24 8.94
C HIS A 5 2.87 10.57 8.31
N ASN A 6 3.04 11.83 7.90
CA ASN A 6 4.19 12.53 7.30
C ASN A 6 5.64 12.06 7.59
N SER A 7 5.89 11.21 8.59
CA SER A 7 7.21 10.65 8.91
C SER A 7 7.81 9.82 7.78
N ASP A 8 7.00 9.13 6.98
CA ASP A 8 7.53 8.27 5.92
C ASP A 8 8.11 9.10 4.75
N PHE A 9 7.54 10.27 4.46
CA PHE A 9 8.14 11.23 3.51
C PHE A 9 9.47 11.78 4.00
N GLY A 10 9.56 12.10 5.30
CA GLY A 10 10.79 12.54 5.93
C GLY A 10 11.92 11.54 5.73
N ARG A 11 11.62 10.24 5.91
CA ARG A 11 12.58 9.15 5.71
C ARG A 11 13.04 9.00 4.26
N VAL A 12 12.13 9.11 3.29
CA VAL A 12 12.51 9.07 1.86
C VAL A 12 13.47 10.22 1.52
N ARG A 13 13.15 11.44 1.95
CA ARG A 13 14.00 12.61 1.71
C ARG A 13 15.35 12.50 2.42
N GLU A 14 15.36 12.02 3.66
CA GLU A 14 16.58 11.78 4.42
C GLU A 14 17.48 10.77 3.69
N TYR A 15 16.91 9.68 3.17
CA TYR A 15 17.64 8.71 2.37
C TYR A 15 18.22 9.34 1.10
N GLN A 16 17.45 10.14 0.37
CA GLN A 16 17.92 10.82 -0.84
C GLN A 16 19.11 11.75 -0.53
N ASN A 17 19.06 12.51 0.56
CA ASN A 17 20.15 13.37 1.00
C ASN A 17 21.41 12.57 1.34
N LYS A 18 21.27 11.46 2.08
CA LYS A 18 22.40 10.56 2.41
C LYS A 18 23.00 9.93 1.16
N LEU A 19 22.15 9.51 0.22
CA LEU A 19 22.57 8.92 -1.03
C LEU A 19 23.34 9.93 -1.88
N GLU A 20 22.83 11.15 -2.02
CA GLU A 20 23.51 12.24 -2.73
C GLU A 20 24.86 12.59 -2.09
N ALA A 21 24.94 12.66 -0.77
CA ALA A 21 26.21 12.87 -0.07
C ALA A 21 27.23 11.74 -0.32
N TYR A 22 26.76 10.51 -0.51
CA TYR A 22 27.61 9.33 -0.70
C TYR A 22 28.06 9.11 -2.16
N VAL A 23 27.17 9.31 -3.15
CA VAL A 23 27.47 9.00 -4.56
C VAL A 23 27.51 10.21 -5.49
N GLY A 24 27.18 11.40 -4.99
CA GLY A 24 27.06 12.62 -5.76
C GLY A 24 25.71 12.76 -6.48
N SER A 25 25.33 14.01 -6.79
CA SER A 25 23.99 14.39 -7.29
C SER A 25 23.54 13.65 -8.55
N ASN A 26 24.42 13.47 -9.53
CA ASN A 26 24.03 12.82 -10.79
C ASN A 26 23.74 11.33 -10.60
N LYS A 27 24.59 10.64 -9.83
CA LYS A 27 24.43 9.20 -9.58
C LYS A 27 23.28 8.91 -8.62
N SER A 28 23.03 9.78 -7.64
CA SER A 28 21.88 9.64 -6.74
C SER A 28 20.56 9.78 -7.50
N LYS A 29 20.42 10.79 -8.37
CA LYS A 29 19.24 10.97 -9.24
C LYS A 29 18.99 9.74 -10.11
N TYR A 30 20.03 9.22 -10.75
CA TYR A 30 19.91 8.00 -11.56
C TYR A 30 19.41 6.79 -10.74
N ILE A 31 19.96 6.57 -9.54
CA ILE A 31 19.52 5.49 -8.65
C ILE A 31 18.05 5.68 -8.24
N ILE A 32 17.65 6.91 -7.88
CA ILE A 32 16.30 7.24 -7.45
C ILE A 32 15.28 6.97 -8.58
N GLU A 33 15.62 7.32 -9.82
CA GLU A 33 14.75 7.12 -10.98
C GLU A 33 14.64 5.64 -11.38
N GLU A 34 15.74 4.89 -11.29
CA GLU A 34 15.80 3.49 -11.73
C GLU A 34 15.38 2.46 -10.67
N ALA A 35 15.33 2.85 -9.39
CA ALA A 35 14.92 1.97 -8.29
C ALA A 35 13.45 1.57 -8.38
N LEU A 36 13.15 0.33 -8.00
CA LEU A 36 11.79 -0.17 -7.80
C LEU A 36 11.31 0.17 -6.38
N TYR A 37 10.25 0.97 -6.29
CA TYR A 37 9.59 1.31 -5.05
C TYR A 37 8.40 0.36 -4.85
N VAL A 38 8.46 -0.49 -3.84
CA VAL A 38 7.36 -1.39 -3.48
C VAL A 38 6.61 -0.79 -2.30
N VAL A 39 5.34 -0.48 -2.48
CA VAL A 39 4.48 0.18 -1.50
C VAL A 39 3.38 -0.77 -1.05
N SER A 40 3.37 -1.08 0.24
CA SER A 40 2.32 -1.85 0.92
C SER A 40 1.81 -1.04 2.10
N MET A 41 0.51 -0.74 2.11
CA MET A 41 -0.12 0.15 3.09
C MET A 41 -1.53 -0.33 3.42
N GLY A 42 -2.03 -0.02 4.62
CA GLY A 42 -3.39 -0.30 5.05
C GLY A 42 -3.58 -1.59 5.86
N THR A 43 -2.67 -2.58 5.75
CA THR A 43 -2.81 -3.87 6.44
C THR A 43 -3.02 -3.72 7.95
N ASN A 44 -2.13 -2.96 8.61
CA ASN A 44 -2.21 -2.70 10.04
C ASN A 44 -3.39 -1.79 10.40
N ASP A 45 -3.83 -0.93 9.47
CA ASP A 45 -4.96 -0.04 9.68
C ASP A 45 -6.29 -0.80 9.75
N PHE A 46 -6.41 -1.89 9.00
CA PHE A 46 -7.57 -2.77 9.09
C PHE A 46 -7.48 -3.74 10.25
N ILE A 47 -6.34 -4.44 10.45
CA ILE A 47 -6.20 -5.48 11.47
C ILE A 47 -6.12 -4.86 12.88
N GLU A 48 -5.11 -4.03 13.12
CA GLU A 48 -4.74 -3.55 14.47
C GLU A 48 -5.59 -2.37 14.94
N ASN A 49 -6.40 -1.82 14.04
CA ASN A 49 -7.05 -0.53 14.23
C ASN A 49 -8.55 -0.60 13.91
N TYR A 50 -8.98 -0.90 12.69
CA TYR A 50 -10.41 -0.89 12.35
C TYR A 50 -11.16 -2.08 12.94
N TYR A 51 -10.63 -3.29 12.76
CA TYR A 51 -11.25 -4.53 13.24
C TYR A 51 -10.76 -5.00 14.61
N SER A 52 -9.83 -4.25 15.21
CA SER A 52 -9.32 -4.55 16.54
C SER A 52 -10.35 -4.21 17.62
N SER A 53 -10.62 -5.19 18.48
CA SER A 53 -11.49 -5.02 19.66
C SER A 53 -10.97 -3.98 20.67
N THR A 54 -9.69 -3.58 20.58
CA THR A 54 -9.08 -2.59 21.47
C THR A 54 -9.09 -1.17 20.89
N SER A 55 -9.74 -0.95 19.75
CA SER A 55 -9.76 0.33 19.04
C SER A 55 -11.21 0.77 18.72
N PRO A 56 -11.58 2.03 18.97
CA PRO A 56 -12.94 2.52 18.73
C PRO A 56 -13.21 2.83 17.24
N ARG A 57 -12.32 2.49 16.31
CA ARG A 57 -12.41 2.94 14.91
C ARG A 57 -13.63 2.43 14.17
N GLU A 58 -14.07 1.21 14.44
CA GLU A 58 -15.33 0.70 13.89
C GLU A 58 -16.57 1.48 14.39
N LEU A 59 -16.47 2.18 15.52
CA LEU A 59 -17.52 3.05 16.05
C LEU A 59 -17.45 4.47 15.46
N GLN A 60 -16.27 4.89 14.99
CA GLN A 60 -16.02 6.23 14.46
C GLN A 60 -16.23 6.34 12.95
N TYR A 61 -16.02 5.24 12.21
CA TYR A 61 -16.09 5.23 10.75
C TYR A 61 -16.93 4.06 10.25
N MET A 62 -17.83 4.35 9.29
CA MET A 62 -18.36 3.30 8.44
C MET A 62 -17.22 2.68 7.64
N ILE A 63 -17.29 1.37 7.37
CA ILE A 63 -16.22 0.65 6.69
C ILE A 63 -15.92 1.29 5.34
N GLU A 64 -16.91 1.78 4.59
CA GLU A 64 -16.67 2.44 3.30
C GLU A 64 -15.88 3.74 3.43
N GLN A 65 -16.12 4.52 4.49
CA GLN A 65 -15.40 5.77 4.75
C GLN A 65 -13.95 5.48 5.13
N PHE A 66 -13.72 4.47 5.98
CA PHE A 66 -12.39 4.06 6.37
C PHE A 66 -11.59 3.54 5.17
N GLN A 67 -12.22 2.75 4.30
CA GLN A 67 -11.61 2.31 3.03
C GLN A 67 -11.17 3.49 2.16
N GLY A 68 -12.03 4.49 1.97
CA GLY A 68 -11.68 5.69 1.20
C GLY A 68 -10.50 6.44 1.81
N PHE A 69 -10.53 6.64 3.13
CA PHE A 69 -9.46 7.30 3.86
C PHE A 69 -8.08 6.63 3.68
N ILE A 70 -8.02 5.30 3.75
CA ILE A 70 -6.75 4.56 3.51
C ILE A 70 -6.27 4.71 2.07
N ILE A 71 -7.20 4.69 1.10
CA ILE A 71 -6.87 4.84 -0.32
C ILE A 71 -6.31 6.24 -0.60
N ASP A 72 -6.92 7.28 -0.04
CA ASP A 72 -6.48 8.66 -0.20
C ASP A 72 -5.06 8.85 0.34
N LEU A 73 -4.75 8.28 1.51
CA LEU A 73 -3.40 8.31 2.08
C LEU A 73 -2.37 7.57 1.21
N ALA A 74 -2.73 6.42 0.65
CA ALA A 74 -1.85 5.68 -0.25
C ALA A 74 -1.61 6.47 -1.55
N GLU A 75 -2.65 7.09 -2.10
CA GLU A 75 -2.58 7.91 -3.30
C GLU A 75 -1.66 9.13 -3.08
N ASP A 76 -1.82 9.82 -1.97
CA ASP A 76 -0.98 10.95 -1.58
C ASP A 76 0.47 10.54 -1.36
N PHE A 77 0.70 9.36 -0.77
CA PHE A 77 2.06 8.84 -0.60
C PHE A 77 2.75 8.59 -1.95
N ILE A 78 2.04 7.94 -2.87
CA ILE A 78 2.56 7.62 -4.20
C ILE A 78 2.84 8.90 -5.01
N LYS A 79 1.92 9.87 -4.99
CA LYS A 79 2.14 11.17 -5.63
C LYS A 79 3.40 11.86 -5.11
N GLN A 80 3.64 11.81 -3.80
CA GLN A 80 4.79 12.45 -3.20
C GLN A 80 6.11 11.78 -3.56
N ILE A 81 6.22 10.45 -3.48
CA ILE A 81 7.47 9.77 -3.91
C ILE A 81 7.71 9.95 -5.41
N TYR A 82 6.65 10.05 -6.23
CA TYR A 82 6.76 10.38 -7.65
C TYR A 82 7.31 11.79 -7.86
N GLN A 83 6.83 12.79 -7.10
CA GLN A 83 7.39 14.14 -7.10
C GLN A 83 8.86 14.18 -6.67
N LEU A 84 9.28 13.25 -5.81
CA LEU A 84 10.68 13.09 -5.37
C LEU A 84 11.57 12.34 -6.36
N GLY A 85 11.05 11.91 -7.51
CA GLY A 85 11.84 11.30 -8.58
C GLY A 85 11.60 9.80 -8.78
N ALA A 86 10.78 9.14 -7.97
CA ALA A 86 10.44 7.74 -8.19
C ALA A 86 9.69 7.57 -9.54
N ARG A 87 10.08 6.57 -10.35
CA ARG A 87 9.45 6.28 -11.65
C ARG A 87 8.89 4.88 -11.77
N LYS A 88 9.44 3.93 -11.00
CA LYS A 88 9.05 2.52 -10.99
C LYS A 88 8.39 2.21 -9.65
N ILE A 89 7.06 2.34 -9.56
CA ILE A 89 6.33 2.20 -8.29
C ILE A 89 5.33 1.04 -8.40
N LEU A 90 5.53 0.00 -7.59
CA LEU A 90 4.58 -1.10 -7.42
C LEU A 90 3.77 -0.87 -6.14
N PHE A 91 2.50 -0.54 -6.28
CA PHE A 91 1.54 -0.60 -5.18
C PHE A 91 0.92 -1.98 -5.13
N THR A 92 0.98 -2.66 -3.99
CA THR A 92 0.56 -4.08 -3.88
C THR A 92 -0.92 -4.26 -3.53
N GLY A 93 -1.58 -3.20 -3.04
CA GLY A 93 -2.87 -3.35 -2.36
C GLY A 93 -2.76 -4.13 -1.05
N LEU A 94 -3.91 -4.56 -0.53
CA LEU A 94 -4.03 -5.36 0.67
C LEU A 94 -3.85 -6.86 0.38
N PRO A 95 -3.03 -7.58 1.16
CA PRO A 95 -2.89 -9.03 1.06
C PRO A 95 -4.10 -9.77 1.65
N PRO A 96 -4.21 -11.10 1.47
CA PRO A 96 -5.21 -11.93 2.12
C PRO A 96 -4.99 -12.03 3.64
N MET A 97 -5.37 -10.98 4.38
CA MET A 97 -5.09 -10.84 5.82
C MET A 97 -5.91 -11.76 6.73
N GLY A 98 -7.10 -12.19 6.30
CA GLY A 98 -7.97 -13.04 7.13
C GLY A 98 -7.40 -14.44 7.42
N CYS A 99 -6.30 -14.83 6.76
CA CYS A 99 -5.62 -16.10 6.99
C CYS A 99 -4.29 -15.96 7.76
N PHE A 100 -3.94 -14.75 8.22
CA PHE A 100 -2.71 -14.53 8.98
C PHE A 100 -2.69 -15.36 10.28
N PRO A 101 -1.52 -15.87 10.72
CA PRO A 101 -1.44 -16.71 11.91
C PRO A 101 -2.03 -16.06 13.16
N LEU A 102 -1.82 -14.75 13.35
CA LEU A 102 -2.39 -13.99 14.46
C LEU A 102 -3.92 -13.99 14.45
N GLU A 103 -4.52 -13.64 13.30
CA GLU A 103 -5.98 -13.65 13.13
C GLU A 103 -6.57 -15.04 13.37
N ARG A 104 -5.89 -16.11 12.91
CA ARG A 104 -6.34 -17.49 13.16
C ARG A 104 -6.25 -17.86 14.64
N ALA A 105 -5.20 -17.42 15.34
CA ALA A 105 -5.02 -17.71 16.76
C ALA A 105 -6.09 -16.98 17.61
N VAL A 106 -6.37 -15.71 17.30
CA VAL A 106 -7.41 -14.91 17.97
C VAL A 106 -8.81 -15.49 17.71
N ASP A 107 -9.09 -15.90 16.47
CA ASP A 107 -10.34 -16.59 16.09
C ASP A 107 -10.54 -17.88 16.90
N TYR A 108 -9.49 -18.71 17.00
CA TYR A 108 -9.50 -19.94 17.79
C TYR A 108 -9.74 -19.67 19.29
N ALA A 109 -9.07 -18.66 19.85
CA ALA A 109 -9.20 -18.29 21.26
C ALA A 109 -10.61 -17.77 21.61
N ASN A 110 -11.24 -17.01 20.71
CA ASN A 110 -12.53 -16.36 20.97
C ASN A 110 -13.76 -17.26 20.69
N ARG A 111 -13.59 -18.49 20.20
CA ARG A 111 -14.67 -19.43 19.79
C ARG A 111 -15.69 -18.82 18.82
N VAL A 112 -15.31 -17.78 18.09
CA VAL A 112 -16.16 -17.14 17.08
C VAL A 112 -16.11 -18.01 15.83
N GLY A 113 -17.26 -18.24 15.19
CA GLY A 113 -17.31 -19.00 13.94
C GLY A 113 -16.47 -18.35 12.85
N SER A 114 -15.29 -18.93 12.62
CA SER A 114 -14.21 -18.55 11.68
C SER A 114 -14.63 -17.97 10.34
N TYR A 115 -15.76 -18.42 9.80
CA TYR A 115 -16.25 -17.98 8.51
C TYR A 115 -16.62 -16.50 8.47
N ARG A 116 -17.26 -15.95 9.51
CA ARG A 116 -17.82 -14.58 9.43
C ARG A 116 -16.75 -13.50 9.42
N PHE A 117 -15.70 -13.65 10.23
CA PHE A 117 -14.58 -12.72 10.25
C PHE A 117 -13.74 -12.84 8.98
N LYS A 118 -13.40 -14.07 8.56
CA LYS A 118 -12.70 -14.33 7.30
C LYS A 118 -13.46 -13.78 6.09
N SER A 119 -14.78 -13.99 6.02
CA SER A 119 -15.60 -13.47 4.92
C SER A 119 -15.69 -11.94 4.95
N LYS A 120 -15.81 -11.32 6.13
CA LYS A 120 -15.83 -9.86 6.28
C LYS A 120 -14.50 -9.24 5.83
N MET A 121 -13.38 -9.85 6.22
CA MET A 121 -12.04 -9.40 5.83
C MET A 121 -11.80 -9.61 4.33
N ALA A 122 -12.14 -10.78 3.78
CA ALA A 122 -12.04 -11.07 2.35
C ALA A 122 -12.80 -10.03 1.51
N LYS A 123 -14.05 -9.72 1.89
CA LYS A 123 -14.86 -8.68 1.23
C LYS A 123 -14.22 -7.29 1.34
N THR A 124 -13.60 -6.98 2.48
CA THR A 124 -12.88 -5.70 2.66
C THR A 124 -11.69 -5.60 1.72
N ILE A 125 -10.89 -6.67 1.63
CA ILE A 125 -9.71 -6.73 0.75
C ILE A 125 -10.13 -6.54 -0.71
N GLU A 126 -11.15 -7.28 -1.16
CA GLU A 126 -11.68 -7.18 -2.53
C GLU A 126 -12.13 -5.74 -2.84
N LEU A 127 -12.92 -5.13 -1.96
CA LEU A 127 -13.43 -3.78 -2.17
C LEU A 127 -12.34 -2.71 -2.14
N VAL A 128 -11.40 -2.80 -1.19
CA VAL A 128 -10.27 -1.85 -1.12
C VAL A 128 -9.39 -1.99 -2.34
N ASN A 129 -9.02 -3.21 -2.73
CA ASN A 129 -8.15 -3.44 -3.87
C ASN A 129 -8.81 -2.96 -5.17
N ALA A 130 -10.10 -3.24 -5.37
CA ALA A 130 -10.85 -2.73 -6.52
C ALA A 130 -10.96 -1.20 -6.55
N LYS A 131 -11.26 -0.56 -5.40
CA LYS A 131 -11.35 0.91 -5.29
C LYS A 131 -10.00 1.57 -5.49
N ALA A 132 -8.97 1.10 -4.80
CA ALA A 132 -7.59 1.58 -4.93
C ALA A 132 -7.15 1.44 -6.39
N PHE A 133 -7.47 0.31 -7.01
CA PHE A 133 -7.15 0.08 -8.41
C PHE A 133 -7.71 1.16 -9.34
N LYS A 134 -9.00 1.48 -9.17
CA LYS A 134 -9.68 2.54 -9.92
C LYS A 134 -9.11 3.93 -9.64
N HIS A 135 -8.79 4.24 -8.39
CA HIS A 135 -8.20 5.53 -8.00
C HIS A 135 -6.82 5.72 -8.64
N MET A 136 -5.94 4.75 -8.45
CA MET A 136 -4.55 4.81 -8.89
C MET A 136 -4.43 4.95 -10.42
N GLN A 137 -5.32 4.34 -11.22
CA GLN A 137 -5.31 4.49 -12.68
C GLN A 137 -5.40 5.95 -13.15
N ASN A 138 -5.90 6.86 -12.32
CA ASN A 138 -6.06 8.27 -12.67
C ASN A 138 -4.84 9.14 -12.33
N ILE A 139 -3.83 8.62 -11.64
CA ILE A 139 -2.66 9.40 -11.19
C ILE A 139 -1.41 9.16 -12.04
N ALA A 140 -0.54 10.17 -12.11
CA ALA A 140 0.61 10.24 -13.03
C ALA A 140 1.55 9.01 -13.11
N PRO A 141 1.86 8.23 -12.05
CA PRO A 141 2.70 7.04 -12.19
C PRO A 141 1.98 5.85 -12.86
N TYR A 142 0.65 5.83 -12.87
CA TYR A 142 -0.14 4.71 -13.41
C TYR A 142 -1.03 5.11 -14.59
N LYS A 143 -1.17 6.41 -14.85
CA LYS A 143 -1.88 6.93 -16.01
C LYS A 143 -1.22 6.36 -17.27
N GLN A 144 -1.98 5.55 -18.03
CA GLN A 144 -1.55 4.82 -19.23
C GLN A 144 -0.83 3.48 -19.00
N LEU A 145 -0.62 3.03 -17.77
CA LEU A 145 -0.08 1.70 -17.50
C LEU A 145 -1.17 0.63 -17.61
N LYS A 146 -0.82 -0.50 -18.24
CA LYS A 146 -1.68 -1.68 -18.20
C LYS A 146 -1.61 -2.31 -16.79
N PRO A 147 -2.76 -2.71 -16.23
CA PRO A 147 -2.83 -3.49 -14.99
C PRO A 147 -1.91 -4.72 -15.04
N TYR A 148 -1.33 -5.11 -13.91
CA TYR A 148 -0.62 -6.38 -13.75
C TYR A 148 -1.23 -7.19 -12.60
N GLY A 149 -1.96 -8.24 -12.89
CA GLY A 149 -2.77 -8.95 -11.88
C GLY A 149 -4.25 -8.61 -12.03
N ASP A 150 -5.05 -8.89 -11.00
CA ASP A 150 -6.51 -8.76 -11.04
C ASP A 150 -7.02 -7.79 -9.96
N SER A 151 -8.34 -7.59 -9.88
CA SER A 151 -8.97 -6.71 -8.89
C SER A 151 -8.75 -7.15 -7.44
N THR A 152 -8.35 -8.40 -7.22
CA THR A 152 -8.09 -8.97 -5.88
C THR A 152 -6.62 -8.88 -5.49
N ASN A 153 -5.72 -8.74 -6.46
CA ASN A 153 -4.30 -8.50 -6.27
C ASN A 153 -3.76 -7.55 -7.35
N PRO A 154 -4.05 -6.23 -7.24
CA PRO A 154 -3.64 -5.26 -8.24
C PRO A 154 -2.15 -5.01 -8.10
N GLY A 155 -1.33 -5.74 -8.87
CA GLY A 155 0.00 -5.29 -9.18
C GLY A 155 -0.06 -4.21 -10.28
N TYR A 156 0.89 -3.30 -10.27
CA TYR A 156 1.12 -2.41 -11.40
C TYR A 156 2.40 -2.85 -12.09
N ASN A 157 2.36 -2.94 -13.42
CA ASN A 157 3.58 -3.16 -14.18
C ASN A 157 4.56 -2.02 -13.86
N VAL A 158 5.78 -2.41 -13.49
CA VAL A 158 6.93 -1.52 -13.54
C VAL A 158 7.00 -0.96 -14.95
N THR A 159 7.09 0.37 -15.09
CA THR A 159 7.13 1.08 -16.38
C THR A 159 8.03 0.34 -17.37
N HIS A 160 7.55 0.19 -18.62
CA HIS A 160 8.11 -0.69 -19.65
C HIS A 160 9.45 -0.19 -20.25
N ASN A 161 10.31 0.42 -19.42
CA ASN A 161 11.70 0.73 -19.75
C ASN A 161 12.57 0.37 -18.53
N SER A 162 13.49 -0.59 -18.75
CA SER A 162 14.60 -0.92 -17.86
C SER A 162 14.29 -1.83 -16.65
N VAL A 163 13.75 -3.02 -16.89
CA VAL A 163 14.43 -4.23 -16.37
C VAL A 163 15.02 -4.91 -17.59
N LYS A 164 16.24 -4.54 -17.96
CA LYS A 164 17.03 -5.42 -18.84
C LYS A 164 17.09 -6.75 -18.12
N LYS A 165 16.60 -7.80 -18.78
CA LYS A 165 16.80 -9.18 -18.37
C LYS A 165 18.28 -9.33 -18.03
N ILE A 166 18.58 -9.61 -16.77
CA ILE A 166 19.92 -10.05 -16.38
C ILE A 166 19.98 -11.49 -16.90
N GLU A 167 20.48 -11.64 -18.13
CA GLU A 167 21.03 -12.90 -18.64
C GLU A 167 22.56 -12.81 -18.57
#